data_AF-A0A2D6XUD3-F1
#
_entry.id   AF-A0A2D6XUD3-F1
#
_cell.length_a   1.000
_cell.length_b   1.000
_cell.length_c   1.000
_cell.angle_alpha   90.00
_cell.angle_beta   90.00
_cell.angle_gamma   90.00
#
_symmetry.space_group_name_H-M   'P 1'
#
loop_
_entity.id
_entity.type
_entity.pdbx_description
1 polymer ?
#
loop_
_entity_poly.entity_id
_entity_poly.type
_entity_poly.pdbx_seq_one_letter_code
_entity_poly.pdbx_strand_id
1 'polypeptide(L)'
;CDGTNADSLTHFEIEGRKQAIQAIEALRRYAPGCSNARLRNFGTTIGIRDTRKIDAIYNLTEENVRGQAKFEDSIGIFPEFIDGYGVLVLPTTGRYMQIPYRSILPKKISNLLVVGRAIGGDKIAHASTRSMACCVVTGQGGGIAAALSVKNGKPLNEVNITNVQKELQTQNVRFS
;
A
#
# COMPACT_ATOMS: atom_id res chain seq x y z
N CYS A 1 -0.06 -10.02 13.25
CA CYS A 1 -0.49 -11.24 12.56
C CYS A 1 0.53 -11.59 11.48
N ASP A 2 1.20 -12.72 11.63
CA ASP A 2 1.98 -13.37 10.59
C ASP A 2 1.03 -14.17 9.68
N GLY A 3 0.95 -13.78 8.40
CA GLY A 3 0.05 -14.43 7.42
C GLY A 3 0.54 -15.74 6.79
N THR A 4 1.72 -16.23 7.16
CA THR A 4 2.28 -17.51 6.68
C THR A 4 2.38 -18.53 7.82
N ASN A 5 1.91 -18.19 9.02
CA ASN A 5 1.94 -19.04 10.19
C ASN A 5 0.49 -19.35 10.63
N ALA A 6 0.12 -20.63 10.61
CA ALA A 6 -1.22 -21.10 10.94
C ALA A 6 -1.64 -20.82 12.40
N ASP A 7 -0.70 -20.91 13.35
CA ASP A 7 -0.96 -20.62 14.76
C ASP A 7 -1.22 -19.13 14.97
N SER A 8 -0.45 -18.27 14.29
CA SER A 8 -0.70 -16.83 14.29
C SER A 8 -2.08 -16.52 13.71
N LEU A 9 -2.44 -17.10 12.56
CA LEU A 9 -3.77 -16.93 11.96
C LEU A 9 -4.89 -17.34 12.94
N THR A 10 -4.77 -18.53 13.55
CA THR A 10 -5.74 -19.04 14.53
C THR A 10 -5.88 -18.11 15.72
N HIS A 11 -4.77 -17.67 16.29
CA HIS A 11 -4.77 -16.76 17.43
C HIS A 11 -5.48 -15.44 17.12
N PHE A 12 -5.12 -14.80 15.99
CA PHE A 12 -5.73 -13.53 15.60
C PHE A 12 -7.17 -13.69 15.10
N GLU A 13 -7.57 -14.84 14.56
CA GLU A 13 -8.97 -15.14 14.22
C GLU A 13 -9.85 -15.13 15.49
N ILE A 14 -9.42 -15.84 16.55
CA ILE A 14 -10.12 -15.88 17.83
C ILE A 14 -10.25 -14.47 18.42
N GLU A 15 -9.13 -13.72 18.45
CA GLU A 15 -9.10 -12.37 19.00
C GLU A 15 -9.95 -11.39 18.16
N GLY A 16 -9.86 -11.46 16.83
CA GLY A 16 -10.65 -10.61 15.94
C GLY A 16 -12.16 -10.86 16.08
N ARG A 17 -12.58 -12.12 16.25
CA ARG A 17 -13.99 -12.46 16.52
C ARG A 17 -14.46 -11.93 17.87
N LYS A 18 -13.62 -12.02 18.91
CA LYS A 18 -13.91 -11.43 20.22
C LYS A 18 -14.10 -9.91 20.13
N GLN A 19 -13.21 -9.21 19.44
CA GLN A 19 -13.31 -7.75 19.23
C GLN A 19 -14.54 -7.36 18.42
N ALA A 20 -14.91 -8.14 17.40
CA ALA A 20 -16.12 -7.89 16.63
C ALA A 20 -17.40 -8.02 17.49
N ILE A 21 -17.47 -9.00 18.40
CA ILE A 21 -18.59 -9.07 19.37
C ILE A 21 -18.60 -7.86 20.29
N GLN A 22 -17.45 -7.45 20.82
CA GLN A 22 -17.33 -6.26 21.66
C GLN A 22 -17.80 -4.99 20.93
N ALA A 23 -17.46 -4.85 19.64
CA ALA A 23 -17.92 -3.74 18.81
C ALA A 23 -19.45 -3.72 18.66
N ILE A 24 -20.09 -4.89 18.52
CA ILE A 24 -21.56 -4.98 18.42
C ILE A 24 -22.22 -4.63 19.75
N GLU A 25 -21.65 -5.07 20.88
CA GLU A 25 -22.12 -4.66 22.20
C GLU A 25 -22.01 -3.15 22.40
N ALA A 26 -20.90 -2.55 21.96
CA ALA A 26 -20.74 -1.10 21.98
C ALA A 26 -21.80 -0.40 21.11
N LEU A 27 -22.06 -0.89 19.89
CA LEU A 27 -23.10 -0.34 19.03
C LEU A 27 -24.48 -0.41 19.70
N ARG A 28 -24.85 -1.54 20.31
CA ARG A 28 -26.15 -1.68 21.00
C ARG A 28 -26.32 -0.71 22.16
N ARG A 29 -25.25 -0.45 22.92
CA ARG A 29 -25.28 0.41 24.11
C ARG A 29 -25.21 1.90 23.77
N TYR A 30 -24.44 2.26 22.74
CA TYR A 30 -24.03 3.65 22.53
C TYR A 30 -24.47 4.25 21.19
N ALA A 31 -24.86 3.46 20.19
CA ALA A 31 -25.31 3.97 18.89
C ALA A 31 -26.85 4.00 18.82
N PRO A 32 -27.48 5.20 18.72
CA PRO A 32 -28.92 5.31 18.55
C PRO A 32 -29.42 4.49 17.36
N GLY A 33 -30.57 3.81 17.54
CA GLY A 33 -31.15 2.93 16.52
C GLY A 33 -30.50 1.53 16.42
N CYS A 34 -29.42 1.25 17.14
CA CYS A 34 -28.71 -0.03 17.06
C CYS A 34 -28.99 -0.99 18.24
N SER A 35 -29.98 -0.73 19.09
CA SER A 35 -30.26 -1.56 20.29
C SER A 35 -30.50 -3.04 19.98
N ASN A 36 -31.10 -3.32 18.82
CA ASN A 36 -31.38 -4.66 18.31
C ASN A 36 -30.37 -5.16 17.27
N ALA A 37 -29.23 -4.46 17.06
CA ALA A 37 -28.21 -4.86 16.09
C ALA A 37 -27.73 -6.29 16.38
N ARG A 38 -27.53 -7.13 15.36
CA ARG A 38 -27.03 -8.50 15.52
C ARG A 38 -25.94 -8.78 14.50
N LEU A 39 -24.96 -9.57 14.89
CA LEU A 39 -24.03 -10.14 13.92
C LEU A 39 -24.81 -11.15 13.07
N ARG A 40 -24.76 -11.00 11.75
CA ARG A 40 -25.28 -12.03 10.85
C ARG A 40 -24.30 -13.19 10.79
N ASN A 41 -23.12 -12.95 10.23
CA ASN A 41 -22.05 -13.94 10.07
C ASN A 41 -20.68 -13.29 10.32
N PHE A 42 -19.70 -14.11 10.67
CA PHE A 42 -18.28 -13.75 10.52
C PHE A 42 -17.79 -14.03 9.10
N GLY A 43 -16.66 -13.42 8.74
CA GLY A 43 -15.87 -13.91 7.61
C GLY A 43 -15.33 -15.31 7.88
N THR A 44 -15.12 -16.10 6.83
CA THR A 44 -14.57 -17.47 6.94
C THR A 44 -13.14 -17.46 7.47
N THR A 45 -12.38 -16.40 7.17
CA THR A 45 -10.99 -16.21 7.57
C THR A 45 -10.70 -14.73 7.88
N ILE A 46 -9.68 -14.52 8.71
CA ILE A 46 -9.21 -13.19 9.07
C ILE A 46 -8.55 -12.49 7.89
N GLY A 47 -8.98 -11.25 7.66
CA GLY A 47 -8.35 -10.36 6.70
C GLY A 47 -7.04 -9.79 7.25
N ILE A 48 -5.93 -10.01 6.53
CA ILE A 48 -4.64 -9.41 6.86
C ILE A 48 -4.44 -8.14 6.02
N ARG A 49 -4.32 -7.01 6.72
CA ARG A 49 -4.07 -5.70 6.09
C ARG A 49 -2.58 -5.37 5.96
N ASP A 50 -1.72 -5.97 6.79
CA ASP A 50 -0.28 -5.75 6.76
C ASP A 50 0.50 -7.02 7.14
N THR A 51 1.54 -7.31 6.35
CA THR A 51 2.41 -8.48 6.48
C THR A 51 3.79 -8.14 5.91
N ARG A 52 4.39 -9.04 5.13
CA ARG A 52 5.71 -8.89 4.52
C ARG A 52 5.70 -7.82 3.45
N LYS A 53 6.81 -7.08 3.43
CA LYS A 53 7.18 -6.06 2.46
C LYS A 53 8.62 -6.28 2.06
N ILE A 54 9.01 -5.82 0.89
CA ILE A 54 10.44 -5.80 0.54
C ILE A 54 11.17 -4.76 1.38
N ASP A 55 12.46 -5.02 1.64
CA ASP A 55 13.40 -3.95 1.94
C ASP A 55 13.84 -3.36 0.60
N ALA A 56 13.23 -2.23 0.23
CA ALA A 56 13.45 -1.59 -1.06
C ALA A 56 14.69 -0.70 -1.04
N ILE A 57 15.19 -0.32 -2.22
CA ILE A 57 16.26 0.68 -2.35
C ILE A 57 15.86 1.97 -1.61
N TYR A 58 14.57 2.33 -1.62
CA TYR A 58 14.02 3.38 -0.78
C TYR A 58 12.74 2.92 -0.09
N ASN A 59 12.73 2.94 1.24
CA ASN A 59 11.51 2.69 2.00
C ASN A 59 10.83 4.02 2.29
N LEU A 60 9.58 4.17 1.83
CA LEU A 60 8.76 5.35 2.12
C LEU A 60 8.52 5.51 3.62
N THR A 61 8.45 6.75 4.07
CA THR A 61 8.25 7.12 5.47
C THR A 61 6.92 7.83 5.72
N GLU A 62 6.46 7.87 6.96
CA GLU A 62 5.33 8.71 7.38
C GLU A 62 5.52 10.17 6.95
N GLU A 63 6.73 10.71 7.10
CA GLU A 63 7.04 12.08 6.68
C GLU A 63 6.88 12.26 5.18
N ASN A 64 7.17 11.24 4.36
CA ASN A 64 6.95 11.35 2.93
C ASN A 64 5.46 11.49 2.57
N VAL A 65 4.60 10.70 3.23
CA VAL A 65 3.15 10.74 3.00
C VAL A 65 2.59 12.09 3.43
N ARG A 66 2.88 12.49 4.67
CA ARG A 66 2.34 13.73 5.26
C ARG A 66 2.99 14.98 4.70
N GLY A 67 4.23 14.88 4.22
CA GLY A 67 5.03 15.99 3.73
C GLY A 67 4.86 16.28 2.24
N GLN A 68 4.00 15.55 1.52
CA GLN A 68 3.85 15.67 0.06
C GLN A 68 5.17 15.48 -0.69
N ALA A 69 5.92 14.43 -0.31
CA ALA A 69 7.25 14.21 -0.86
C ALA A 69 7.27 14.20 -2.39
N LYS A 70 8.33 14.79 -2.93
CA LYS A 70 8.63 14.87 -4.35
C LYS A 70 9.89 14.06 -4.62
N PHE A 71 9.90 13.36 -5.75
CA PHE A 71 10.94 12.45 -6.18
C PHE A 71 11.19 12.63 -7.67
N GLU A 72 12.46 12.81 -8.03
CA GLU A 72 12.89 12.90 -9.43
C GLU A 72 12.54 11.64 -10.22
N ASP A 73 12.55 10.49 -9.53
CA ASP A 73 12.24 9.19 -10.08
C ASP A 73 10.78 8.75 -9.85
N SER A 74 9.86 9.71 -9.76
CA SER A 74 8.43 9.41 -9.58
C SER A 74 7.86 8.58 -10.74
N ILE A 75 7.09 7.56 -10.38
CA ILE A 75 6.30 6.71 -11.30
C ILE A 75 4.78 6.91 -11.13
N GLY A 76 4.39 7.89 -10.34
CA GLY A 76 2.98 8.25 -10.13
C GLY A 76 2.77 9.08 -8.87
N ILE A 77 1.53 9.53 -8.67
CA ILE A 77 1.14 10.27 -7.47
C ILE A 77 0.07 9.52 -6.68
N PHE A 78 0.04 9.74 -5.38
CA PHE A 78 -1.01 9.22 -4.51
C PHE A 78 -1.40 10.29 -3.48
N PRO A 79 -2.71 10.52 -3.23
CA PRO A 79 -3.13 11.50 -2.24
C PRO A 79 -2.60 11.20 -0.84
N GLU A 80 -2.54 12.24 0.00
CA GLU A 80 -2.30 12.09 1.43
C GLU A 80 -3.50 11.34 2.06
N PHE A 81 -3.37 10.01 2.11
CA PHE A 81 -4.37 9.11 2.65
C PHE A 81 -3.69 8.10 3.56
N ILE A 82 -4.16 7.97 4.79
CA ILE A 82 -3.68 6.99 5.76
C ILE A 82 -4.90 6.35 6.39
N ASP A 83 -5.02 5.03 6.30
CA ASP A 83 -6.03 4.26 7.02
C ASP A 83 -5.31 3.07 7.64
N GLY A 84 -5.03 3.14 8.93
CA GLY A 84 -4.44 2.02 9.65
C GLY A 84 -3.80 2.45 10.95
N TYR A 85 -3.59 1.48 11.83
CA TYR A 85 -2.83 1.68 13.07
C TYR A 85 -3.39 2.78 13.98
N GLY A 86 -4.70 3.00 13.97
CA GLY A 86 -5.36 4.05 14.76
C GLY A 86 -5.24 5.46 14.15
N VAL A 87 -4.65 5.58 12.96
CA VAL A 87 -4.52 6.85 12.22
C VAL A 87 -5.46 6.83 11.02
N LEU A 88 -6.26 7.88 10.90
CA LEU A 88 -7.09 8.14 9.73
C LEU A 88 -6.80 9.55 9.19
N VAL A 89 -6.32 9.62 7.95
CA VAL A 89 -6.19 10.86 7.17
C VAL A 89 -6.98 10.67 5.89
N LEU A 90 -8.01 11.49 5.70
CA LEU A 90 -8.85 11.47 4.50
C LEU A 90 -8.31 12.47 3.47
N PRO A 91 -8.36 12.14 2.16
CA PRO A 91 -7.73 12.94 1.11
C PRO A 91 -8.63 14.11 0.67
N THR A 92 -8.99 14.99 1.59
CA THR A 92 -9.96 16.09 1.35
C THR A 92 -9.31 17.40 0.92
N THR A 93 -7.99 17.50 0.98
CA THR A 93 -7.23 18.75 0.79
C THR A 93 -6.58 18.87 -0.59
N GLY A 94 -6.66 17.82 -1.42
CA GLY A 94 -5.93 17.74 -2.69
C GLY A 94 -4.42 17.54 -2.54
N ARG A 95 -3.91 17.37 -1.31
CA ARG A 95 -2.50 17.05 -1.05
C ARG A 95 -2.15 15.66 -1.55
N TYR A 96 -0.96 15.50 -2.11
CA TYR A 96 -0.47 14.23 -2.63
C TYR A 96 1.04 14.11 -2.49
N MET A 97 1.52 12.88 -2.43
CA MET A 97 2.93 12.53 -2.55
C MET A 97 3.20 11.89 -3.92
N GLN A 98 4.46 11.90 -4.32
CA GLN A 98 4.96 11.11 -5.44
C GLN A 98 5.40 9.71 -4.96
N ILE A 99 5.26 8.72 -5.82
CA ILE A 99 5.70 7.34 -5.56
C ILE A 99 7.02 7.11 -6.34
N PRO A 100 8.17 6.97 -5.66
CA PRO A 100 9.45 6.83 -6.34
C PRO A 100 9.65 5.41 -6.87
N TYR A 101 10.26 5.26 -8.04
CA TYR A 101 10.59 3.96 -8.65
C TYR A 101 11.44 3.08 -7.73
N ARG A 102 12.40 3.67 -7.02
CA ARG A 102 13.22 2.96 -6.02
C ARG A 102 12.44 2.34 -4.85
N SER A 103 11.17 2.68 -4.64
CA SER A 103 10.32 2.02 -3.63
C SER A 103 9.80 0.63 -4.04
N ILE A 104 9.88 0.31 -5.33
CA ILE A 104 9.43 -0.99 -5.88
C ILE A 104 10.60 -1.92 -6.25
N LEU A 105 11.85 -1.47 -6.01
CA LEU A 105 13.08 -2.22 -6.28
C LEU A 105 13.65 -2.84 -4.99
N PRO A 106 13.80 -4.16 -4.89
CA PRO A 106 14.50 -4.81 -3.78
C PRO A 106 16.01 -4.48 -3.77
N LYS A 107 16.62 -4.32 -2.59
CA LYS A 107 18.06 -3.97 -2.48
C LYS A 107 19.04 -5.00 -3.07
N LYS A 108 18.69 -6.29 -3.04
CA LYS A 108 19.65 -7.39 -3.30
C LYS A 108 19.46 -8.10 -4.65
N ILE A 109 18.39 -7.79 -5.39
CA ILE A 109 18.01 -8.54 -6.60
C ILE A 109 17.73 -7.54 -7.71
N SER A 110 18.57 -7.54 -8.76
CA SER A 110 18.54 -6.55 -9.85
C SER A 110 17.49 -6.81 -10.94
N ASN A 111 16.92 -8.01 -10.99
CA ASN A 111 15.94 -8.44 -11.99
C ASN A 111 14.56 -8.75 -11.39
N LEU A 112 14.26 -8.25 -10.19
CA LEU A 112 12.97 -8.40 -9.53
C LEU A 112 12.34 -7.03 -9.28
N LEU A 113 11.07 -6.87 -9.67
CA LEU A 113 10.22 -5.77 -9.25
C LEU A 113 9.15 -6.30 -8.31
N VAL A 114 8.84 -5.54 -7.26
CA VAL A 114 7.70 -5.83 -6.38
C VAL A 114 6.82 -4.60 -6.34
N VAL A 115 5.57 -4.76 -6.79
CA VAL A 115 4.56 -3.69 -6.87
C VAL A 115 3.38 -3.98 -5.95
N GLY A 116 2.50 -3.01 -5.77
CA GLY A 116 1.27 -3.17 -4.99
C GLY A 116 1.51 -3.07 -3.49
N ARG A 117 0.94 -4.00 -2.72
CA ARG A 117 0.94 -3.94 -1.25
C ARG A 117 2.30 -4.24 -0.61
N ALA A 118 3.20 -4.90 -1.33
CA ALA A 118 4.45 -5.41 -0.78
C ALA A 118 5.66 -4.48 -0.99
N ILE A 119 5.43 -3.24 -1.44
CA ILE A 119 6.51 -2.25 -1.68
C ILE A 119 7.18 -1.81 -0.38
N GLY A 120 8.35 -1.18 -0.50
CA GLY A 120 9.13 -0.72 0.64
C GLY A 120 8.51 0.49 1.35
N GLY A 121 8.39 0.41 2.68
CA GLY A 121 7.92 1.51 3.51
C GLY A 121 7.79 1.14 4.98
N ASP A 122 7.79 2.17 5.83
CA ASP A 122 7.50 2.01 7.24
C ASP A 122 6.02 1.65 7.50
N LYS A 123 5.69 1.46 8.76
CA LYS A 123 4.35 1.07 9.22
C LYS A 123 3.25 2.03 8.77
N ILE A 124 3.47 3.34 8.87
CA ILE A 124 2.45 4.34 8.57
C ILE A 124 2.40 4.65 7.07
N ALA A 125 3.56 4.73 6.42
CA ALA A 125 3.64 4.84 4.97
C ALA A 125 2.91 3.67 4.29
N HIS A 126 3.08 2.44 4.78
CA HIS A 126 2.38 1.29 4.25
C HIS A 126 0.85 1.37 4.41
N ALA A 127 0.35 1.97 5.50
CA ALA A 127 -1.09 2.21 5.66
C ALA A 127 -1.66 3.14 4.58
N SER A 128 -0.81 3.92 3.91
CA SER A 128 -1.13 4.68 2.71
C SER A 128 -0.98 3.83 1.44
N THR A 129 0.22 3.30 1.20
CA THR A 129 0.61 2.70 -0.08
C THR A 129 -0.05 1.37 -0.39
N ARG A 130 -0.57 0.67 0.62
CA ARG A 130 -1.35 -0.57 0.42
C ARG A 130 -2.76 -0.35 -0.11
N SER A 131 -3.20 0.91 -0.25
CA SER A 131 -4.46 1.25 -0.89
C SER A 131 -4.50 0.72 -2.33
N MET A 132 -5.65 0.22 -2.78
CA MET A 132 -5.79 -0.31 -4.14
C MET A 132 -5.42 0.73 -5.20
N ALA A 133 -5.76 2.00 -4.99
CA ALA A 133 -5.41 3.07 -5.90
C ALA A 133 -3.88 3.29 -6.00
N CYS A 134 -3.15 3.23 -4.88
CA CYS A 134 -1.68 3.26 -4.91
C CYS A 134 -1.08 1.99 -5.54
N CYS A 135 -1.72 0.84 -5.35
CA CYS A 135 -1.30 -0.40 -5.99
C CYS A 135 -1.39 -0.32 -7.52
N VAL A 136 -2.45 0.30 -8.05
CA VAL A 136 -2.59 0.56 -9.50
C VAL A 136 -1.44 1.45 -9.99
N VAL A 137 -1.11 2.52 -9.26
CA VAL A 137 -0.01 3.42 -9.60
C VAL A 137 1.33 2.67 -9.71
N THR A 138 1.70 1.92 -8.66
CA THR A 138 2.94 1.14 -8.68
C THR A 138 2.94 0.05 -9.75
N GLY A 139 1.80 -0.60 -9.98
CA GLY A 139 1.65 -1.61 -11.03
C GLY A 139 1.86 -1.05 -12.43
N GLN A 140 1.31 0.13 -12.71
CA GLN A 140 1.47 0.83 -13.98
C GLN A 140 2.95 1.19 -14.22
N GLY A 141 3.59 1.87 -13.26
CA GLY A 141 4.99 2.26 -13.37
C GLY A 141 5.94 1.06 -13.47
N GLY A 142 5.70 0.02 -12.65
CA GLY A 142 6.49 -1.20 -12.66
C GLY A 142 6.34 -2.00 -13.97
N GLY A 143 5.13 -2.07 -14.53
CA GLY A 143 4.88 -2.74 -15.82
C GLY A 143 5.62 -2.08 -16.98
N ILE A 144 5.57 -0.74 -17.06
CA ILE A 144 6.34 0.02 -18.04
C ILE A 144 7.84 -0.22 -17.88
N ALA A 145 8.35 -0.16 -16.65
CA ALA A 145 9.77 -0.39 -16.37
C ALA A 145 10.21 -1.81 -16.77
N ALA A 146 9.38 -2.83 -16.52
CA ALA A 146 9.64 -4.20 -16.94
C ALA A 146 9.71 -4.32 -18.48
N ALA A 147 8.77 -3.69 -19.21
CA ALA A 147 8.78 -3.70 -20.67
C ALA A 147 10.04 -3.01 -21.23
N LEU A 148 10.44 -1.88 -20.67
CA LEU A 148 11.65 -1.14 -21.07
C LEU A 148 12.95 -1.90 -20.72
N SER A 149 12.97 -2.59 -19.59
CA SER A 149 14.09 -3.45 -19.17
C SER A 149 14.35 -4.54 -20.21
N VAL A 150 13.31 -5.28 -20.61
CA VAL A 150 13.42 -6.32 -21.64
C VAL A 150 13.81 -5.73 -22.99
N LYS A 151 13.16 -4.63 -23.41
CA LYS A 151 13.41 -3.98 -24.70
C LYS A 151 14.86 -3.51 -24.86
N ASN A 152 15.47 -3.03 -23.79
CA ASN A 152 16.81 -2.43 -23.82
C ASN A 152 17.91 -3.37 -23.32
N GLY A 153 17.58 -4.60 -22.89
CA GLY A 153 18.54 -5.53 -22.31
C GLY A 153 19.20 -5.01 -21.03
N LYS A 154 18.47 -4.25 -20.22
CA LYS A 154 18.97 -3.63 -18.98
C LYS A 154 18.30 -4.24 -17.76
N PRO A 155 19.01 -4.48 -16.64
CA PRO A 155 18.37 -4.90 -15.40
C PRO A 155 17.45 -3.80 -14.85
N LEU A 156 16.50 -4.17 -13.99
CA LEU A 156 15.42 -3.28 -13.54
C LEU A 156 15.93 -2.09 -12.74
N ASN A 157 17.04 -2.25 -12.02
CA ASN A 157 17.73 -1.17 -11.30
C ASN A 157 18.55 -0.22 -12.20
N GLU A 158 18.73 -0.53 -13.49
CA GLU A 158 19.41 0.32 -14.48
C GLU A 158 18.45 0.90 -15.54
N VAL A 159 17.14 0.65 -15.41
CA VAL A 159 16.15 1.24 -16.32
C VAL A 159 16.19 2.76 -16.20
N ASN A 160 16.34 3.44 -17.34
CA ASN A 160 16.29 4.90 -17.40
C ASN A 160 14.89 5.38 -17.05
N ILE A 161 14.78 6.06 -15.91
CA ILE A 161 13.50 6.54 -15.38
C ILE A 161 12.82 7.57 -16.28
N THR A 162 13.57 8.39 -17.01
CA THR A 162 13.02 9.36 -17.96
C THR A 162 12.23 8.65 -19.06
N ASN A 163 12.66 7.46 -19.50
CA ASN A 163 11.92 6.68 -20.49
C ASN A 163 10.61 6.12 -19.91
N VAL A 164 10.63 5.69 -18.64
CA VAL A 164 9.42 5.25 -17.93
C VAL A 164 8.43 6.41 -17.80
N GLN A 165 8.91 7.58 -17.38
CA GLN A 165 8.10 8.80 -17.23
C GLN A 165 7.54 9.27 -18.57
N LYS A 166 8.33 9.20 -19.65
CA LYS A 166 7.84 9.51 -21.00
C LYS A 166 6.71 8.58 -21.43
N GLU A 167 6.83 7.29 -21.17
CA GLU A 167 5.76 6.33 -21.46
C GLU A 167 4.51 6.58 -20.60
N LEU A 168 4.68 6.92 -19.31
CA LEU A 168 3.58 7.36 -18.46
C LEU A 168 2.86 8.59 -19.03
N GLN A 169 3.59 9.58 -19.56
CA GLN A 169 3.01 10.75 -20.23
C GLN A 169 2.23 10.35 -21.48
N THR A 170 2.77 9.46 -22.31
CA THR A 170 2.08 8.95 -23.51
C THR A 170 0.75 8.28 -23.16
N GLN A 171 0.67 7.66 -21.98
CA GLN A 171 -0.54 7.03 -21.45
C GLN A 171 -1.41 7.99 -20.61
N ASN A 172 -1.13 9.30 -20.63
CA ASN A 172 -1.84 10.34 -19.88
C ASN A 172 -1.84 10.13 -18.36
N VAL A 173 -0.81 9.47 -17.82
CA VAL A 173 -0.65 9.25 -16.38
C VAL A 173 0.05 10.45 -15.75
N ARG A 174 -0.54 11.00 -14.68
CA ARG A 174 0.11 12.02 -13.87
C ARG A 174 1.07 11.38 -12.88
N PHE A 175 2.35 11.74 -12.97
CA PHE A 175 3.40 11.31 -12.05
C PHE A 175 4.13 12.47 -11.36
N SER A 176 3.82 13.72 -11.71
CA SER A 176 4.36 14.91 -11.06
C SER A 176 3.32 15.90 -10.54
#